data_AF-A0A4R0GGL9-F1
#
_entry.id   AF-A0A4R0GGL9-F1
#
_cell.length_a   1.000
_cell.length_b   1.000
_cell.length_c   1.000
_cell.angle_alpha   90.00
_cell.angle_beta   90.00
_cell.angle_gamma   90.00
#
_symmetry.space_group_name_H-M   'P 1'
#
loop_
_entity.id
_entity.type
_entity.pdbx_description
1 polymer ?
#
loop_
_entity_poly.entity_id
_entity_poly.type
_entity_poly.pdbx_seq_one_letter_code
_entity_poly.pdbx_strand_id
1 'polypeptide(L)'
;MTTTIRDQLMAALRNNLGLNSALLASLVGMTSKKISGTISSLLADGLIACEGRYGQRIYRLTSYGMRYAADTVPARKIGTTQLVQRTETNVICPECRNSAVMKRILMVWGRVGV
;
A
#
# COMPACT_ATOMS: atom_id res chain seq x y z
N MET A 1 -17.85 5.78 8.28
CA MET A 1 -17.65 5.94 6.82
C MET A 1 -17.27 4.59 6.23
N THR A 2 -18.13 4.00 5.41
CA THR A 2 -17.84 2.76 4.70
C THR A 2 -16.85 3.05 3.57
N THR A 3 -15.58 2.68 3.74
CA THR A 3 -14.60 2.80 2.65
C THR A 3 -15.00 1.92 1.49
N THR A 4 -15.10 2.51 0.30
CA THR A 4 -15.43 1.75 -0.90
C THR A 4 -14.23 0.90 -1.33
N ILE A 5 -14.47 -0.15 -2.12
CA ILE A 5 -13.40 -1.02 -2.69
C ILE A 5 -12.42 -0.16 -3.51
N ARG A 6 -12.94 0.86 -4.19
CA ARG A 6 -12.16 1.84 -4.96
C ARG A 6 -11.15 2.57 -4.07
N ASP A 7 -11.62 3.13 -2.95
CA ASP A 7 -10.75 3.86 -2.02
C ASP A 7 -9.68 2.95 -1.42
N GLN A 8 -10.05 1.71 -1.06
CA GLN A 8 -9.11 0.72 -0.52
C GLN A 8 -8.01 0.32 -1.53
N LEU A 9 -8.34 0.21 -2.83
CA LEU A 9 -7.36 -0.09 -3.87
C LEU A 9 -6.42 1.09 -4.14
N MET A 10 -6.96 2.32 -4.21
CA MET A 10 -6.14 3.53 -4.39
C MET A 10 -5.18 3.73 -3.21
N ALA A 11 -5.68 3.52 -1.99
CA ALA A 11 -4.90 3.49 -0.77
C ALA A 11 -3.76 2.46 -0.78
N ALA A 12 -4.05 1.23 -1.22
CA ALA A 12 -3.05 0.16 -1.28
C ALA A 12 -1.93 0.48 -2.29
N LEU A 13 -2.29 1.04 -3.45
CA LEU A 13 -1.36 1.42 -4.52
C LEU A 13 -0.55 2.68 -4.19
N ARG A 14 -1.09 3.62 -3.41
CA ARG A 14 -0.34 4.80 -2.94
C ARG A 14 0.82 4.40 -2.02
N ASN A 15 0.60 3.40 -1.17
CA ASN A 15 1.62 2.92 -0.23
C ASN A 15 2.61 1.91 -0.86
N ASN A 16 2.23 1.25 -1.94
CA ASN A 16 3.01 0.20 -2.60
C ASN A 16 3.00 0.39 -4.11
N LEU A 17 4.14 0.83 -4.66
CA LEU A 17 4.29 1.01 -6.10
C LEU A 17 4.54 -0.34 -6.78
N GLY A 18 3.77 -0.62 -7.83
CA GLY A 18 4.02 -1.75 -8.71
C GLY A 18 3.53 -3.09 -8.18
N LEU A 19 2.26 -3.17 -7.79
CA LEU A 19 1.64 -4.41 -7.31
C LEU A 19 0.93 -5.17 -8.44
N ASN A 20 0.95 -6.51 -8.37
CA ASN A 20 0.12 -7.35 -9.22
C ASN A 20 -1.33 -7.47 -8.66
N SER A 21 -2.27 -7.96 -9.47
CA SER A 21 -3.67 -8.10 -9.05
C SER A 21 -3.87 -9.06 -7.88
N ALA A 22 -3.05 -10.12 -7.76
CA ALA A 22 -3.16 -11.10 -6.68
C ALA A 22 -2.76 -10.50 -5.32
N LEU A 23 -1.65 -9.76 -5.30
CA LEU A 23 -1.13 -9.04 -4.14
C LEU A 23 -2.06 -7.90 -3.72
N LEU A 24 -2.65 -7.19 -4.69
CA LEU A 24 -3.69 -6.20 -4.39
C LEU A 24 -4.91 -6.83 -3.73
N ALA A 25 -5.36 -7.99 -4.22
CA ALA A 25 -6.45 -8.75 -3.62
C ALA A 25 -6.11 -9.16 -2.17
N SER A 26 -4.92 -9.72 -1.94
CA SER A 26 -4.50 -10.10 -0.59
C SER A 26 -4.39 -8.90 0.35
N LEU A 27 -3.87 -7.77 -0.14
CA LEU A 27 -3.70 -6.55 0.65
C LEU A 27 -5.02 -5.88 1.02
N VAL A 28 -6.08 -6.04 0.22
CA VAL A 28 -7.41 -5.50 0.50
C VAL A 28 -8.29 -6.54 1.23
N GLY A 29 -7.82 -7.79 1.35
CA GLY A 29 -8.56 -8.90 1.93
C GLY A 29 -9.77 -9.30 1.08
N MET A 30 -9.63 -9.24 -0.25
CA MET A 30 -10.68 -9.56 -1.23
C MET A 30 -10.19 -10.56 -2.27
N THR A 31 -11.13 -11.15 -3.02
CA THR A 31 -10.79 -12.03 -4.13
C THR A 31 -10.42 -11.21 -5.38
N SER A 32 -9.49 -11.73 -6.19
CA SER A 32 -9.07 -11.13 -7.46
C SER A 32 -10.26 -10.87 -8.41
N LYS A 33 -11.28 -11.74 -8.39
CA LYS A 33 -12.52 -11.58 -9.17
C LYS A 33 -13.39 -10.42 -8.69
N LYS A 34 -13.38 -10.10 -7.39
CA LYS A 34 -14.17 -9.00 -6.82
C LYS A 34 -13.54 -7.63 -7.12
N ILE A 35 -12.20 -7.57 -7.18
CA ILE A 35 -11.46 -6.34 -7.47
C ILE A 35 -11.25 -6.10 -8.96
N SER A 36 -11.41 -7.10 -9.83
CA SER A 36 -11.13 -6.96 -11.27
C SER A 36 -11.99 -5.89 -11.92
N GLY A 37 -13.30 -5.85 -11.62
CA GLY A 37 -14.21 -4.83 -12.14
C GLY A 37 -13.82 -3.42 -11.71
N THR A 38 -13.42 -3.25 -10.44
CA THR A 38 -12.96 -1.97 -9.91
C THR A 38 -11.60 -1.54 -10.46
N ILE A 39 -10.71 -2.49 -10.76
CA ILE A 39 -9.42 -2.19 -11.42
C ILE A 39 -9.68 -1.71 -12.85
N SER A 40 -10.60 -2.35 -13.56
CA SER A 40 -10.96 -1.94 -14.92
C SER A 40 -11.59 -0.53 -14.94
N SER A 41 -12.46 -0.19 -13.98
CA SER A 41 -13.02 1.17 -13.90
C SER A 41 -11.96 2.20 -13.53
N LEU A 42 -11.05 1.90 -12.60
CA LEU A 42 -9.93 2.78 -12.26
C LEU A 42 -8.96 3.01 -13.44
N LEU A 43 -8.76 1.99 -14.29
CA LEU A 43 -8.00 2.12 -15.53
C LEU A 43 -8.71 3.00 -16.56
N ALA A 44 -10.02 2.82 -16.72
CA ALA A 44 -10.84 3.62 -17.63
C ALA A 44 -10.88 5.10 -17.20
N ASP A 45 -10.93 5.35 -15.89
CA ASP A 45 -10.88 6.70 -15.29
C ASP A 45 -9.48 7.35 -15.36
N GLY A 46 -8.45 6.61 -15.80
CA GLY A 46 -7.06 7.12 -15.87
C GLY A 46 -6.40 7.31 -14.50
N LEU A 47 -6.97 6.77 -13.42
CA LEU A 47 -6.44 6.90 -12.05
C LEU A 47 -5.27 5.94 -11.78
N ILE A 48 -5.27 4.80 -12.45
CA ILE A 48 -4.18 3.83 -12.38
C ILE A 48 -3.69 3.51 -13.79
N ALA A 49 -2.41 3.17 -13.90
CA ALA A 49 -1.79 2.66 -15.11
C ALA A 49 -1.42 1.19 -14.90
N CYS A 50 -1.47 0.40 -15.97
CA CYS A 50 -0.97 -0.96 -15.99
C CYS A 50 0.26 -1.06 -16.90
N GLU A 51 1.32 -1.70 -16.40
CA GLU A 51 2.49 -2.10 -17.15
C GLU A 51 2.57 -3.62 -17.22
N GLY A 52 3.07 -4.17 -18.33
CA GLY A 52 3.33 -5.61 -18.50
C GLY A 52 2.29 -6.36 -19.35
N ARG A 53 2.59 -7.64 -19.60
CA ARG A 53 1.75 -8.53 -20.42
C ARG A 53 0.54 -9.04 -19.64
N TYR A 54 -0.46 -9.55 -20.35
CA TYR A 54 -1.61 -10.21 -19.77
C TYR A 54 -1.16 -11.33 -18.80
N GLY A 55 -1.71 -11.35 -17.59
CA GLY A 55 -1.32 -12.28 -16.51
C GLY A 55 -0.18 -11.80 -15.60
N GLN A 56 0.65 -10.85 -16.04
CA GLN A 56 1.75 -10.26 -15.25
C GLN A 56 1.61 -8.74 -15.12
N ARG A 57 0.37 -8.24 -15.15
CA ARG A 57 0.11 -6.80 -15.07
C ARG A 57 0.49 -6.26 -13.70
N ILE A 58 1.28 -5.22 -13.74
CA ILE A 58 1.71 -4.43 -12.59
C ILE A 58 0.92 -3.14 -12.63
N TYR A 59 0.24 -2.81 -11.53
CA TYR A 59 -0.56 -1.60 -11.41
C TYR A 59 0.21 -0.53 -10.64
N ARG A 60 0.11 0.70 -11.12
CA ARG A 60 0.73 1.89 -10.53
C ARG A 60 -0.28 3.02 -10.51
N LEU A 61 -0.17 3.90 -9.52
CA LEU A 61 -0.96 5.12 -9.50
C LEU A 61 -0.43 6.12 -10.54
N THR A 62 -1.33 6.77 -11.27
CA THR A 62 -0.94 7.90 -12.14
C THR A 62 -0.80 9.18 -11.32
N SER A 63 -0.16 10.21 -11.90
CA SER A 63 -0.12 11.55 -11.30
C SER A 63 -1.53 12.12 -11.03
N TYR A 64 -2.50 11.77 -11.88
CA TYR A 64 -3.91 12.08 -11.69
C TYR A 64 -4.50 11.30 -10.50
N GLY A 65 -4.29 9.98 -10.44
CA GLY A 65 -4.72 9.15 -9.31
C GLY A 65 -4.16 9.58 -7.96
N MET A 66 -2.92 10.08 -7.92
CA MET A 66 -2.27 10.56 -6.69
C MET A 66 -3.00 11.75 -6.05
N ARG A 67 -3.80 12.51 -6.81
CA ARG A 67 -4.60 13.62 -6.27
C ARG A 67 -5.86 13.14 -5.55
N TYR A 68 -6.36 11.96 -5.89
CA TYR A 68 -7.61 11.40 -5.36
C TYR A 68 -7.38 10.26 -4.37
N ALA A 69 -6.19 9.65 -4.37
CA ALA A 69 -5.83 8.65 -3.38
C ALA A 69 -5.65 9.30 -2.01
N ALA A 70 -6.52 8.91 -1.07
CA ALA A 70 -6.45 9.37 0.31
C ALA A 70 -5.09 9.04 0.95
N ASP A 71 -4.53 10.00 1.69
CA ASP A 71 -3.31 9.84 2.48
C ASP A 71 -3.50 8.90 3.67
N THR A 72 -4.73 8.83 4.18
CA THR A 72 -5.13 8.04 5.34
C THR A 72 -6.07 6.92 4.90
N VAL A 73 -5.55 5.70 4.83
CA VAL A 73 -6.39 4.49 4.78
C VAL A 73 -6.86 4.25 6.21
N PRO A 74 -8.16 4.07 6.50
CA PRO A 74 -8.53 3.58 7.81
C PRO A 74 -7.84 2.23 7.99
N ALA A 75 -7.11 2.10 9.10
CA ALA A 75 -6.34 0.93 9.48
C ALA A 75 -7.27 -0.29 9.63
N ARG A 76 -7.69 -0.87 8.51
CA ARG A 76 -8.37 -2.15 8.51
C ARG A 76 -7.29 -3.18 8.79
N LYS A 77 -7.35 -3.84 9.94
CA LYS A 77 -6.49 -4.99 10.25
C LYS A 77 -6.81 -6.08 9.22
N ILE A 78 -5.86 -6.35 8.34
CA ILE A 78 -5.93 -7.41 7.34
C ILE A 78 -4.91 -8.46 7.80
N GLY A 79 -5.42 -9.46 8.53
CA GLY A 79 -4.56 -10.42 9.24
C GLY A 79 -3.69 -9.76 10.32
N THR A 80 -2.47 -10.27 10.52
CA THR A 80 -1.47 -9.72 11.45
C THR A 80 -0.68 -8.53 10.90
N THR A 81 -0.76 -8.25 9.60
CA THR A 81 -0.03 -7.15 8.97
C THR A 81 -0.86 -5.88 9.04
N GLN A 82 -0.44 -4.93 9.89
CA GLN A 82 -0.96 -3.57 9.83
C GLN A 82 -0.51 -2.96 8.50
N LEU A 83 -1.45 -2.43 7.72
CA LEU A 83 -1.11 -1.53 6.63
C LEU A 83 -0.59 -0.25 7.27
N VAL A 84 0.72 -0.18 7.48
CA VAL A 84 1.40 0.98 8.04
C VAL A 84 1.30 2.11 7.03
N GLN A 85 0.54 3.14 7.39
CA GLN A 85 0.60 4.44 6.75
C GLN A 85 2.07 4.90 6.83
N ARG A 86 2.77 4.98 5.70
CA ARG A 86 4.11 5.58 5.68
C ARG A 86 3.93 7.08 5.82
N THR A 87 3.84 7.56 7.05
CA THR A 87 3.60 8.98 7.29
C THR A 87 4.79 9.84 6.88
N GLU A 88 6.01 9.31 6.80
CA GLU A 88 7.16 10.11 6.35
C GLU A 88 8.20 9.23 5.63
N THR A 89 8.75 9.74 4.52
CA THR A 89 9.77 9.10 3.67
C THR A 89 11.08 8.76 4.39
N ASN A 90 11.27 9.28 5.61
CA ASN A 90 12.54 9.21 6.34
C ASN A 90 12.49 8.44 7.67
N VAL A 91 11.37 7.77 7.99
CA VAL A 91 11.26 7.06 9.28
C VAL A 91 11.30 5.55 9.06
N ILE A 92 12.33 4.92 9.63
CA ILE A 92 12.43 3.46 9.79
C ILE A 92 11.10 2.94 10.35
N CYS A 93 10.48 1.97 9.69
CA CYS A 93 9.19 1.43 10.11
C CYS A 93 9.24 1.00 11.59
N PRO A 94 8.20 1.22 12.43
CA PRO A 94 8.28 0.95 13.87
C PRO A 94 8.71 -0.48 14.21
N GLU A 95 8.29 -1.45 13.40
CA GLU A 95 8.68 -2.86 13.49
C GLU A 95 10.18 -3.04 13.19
N CYS A 96 10.66 -2.38 12.15
CA CYS A 96 12.07 -2.33 11.76
C CYS A 96 12.92 -1.64 12.85
N ARG A 97 12.41 -0.55 13.43
CA ARG A 97 13.05 0.23 14.50
C ARG A 97 13.15 -0.56 15.79
N ASN A 98 12.13 -1.35 16.10
CA ASN A 98 12.07 -2.17 17.30
C ASN A 98 12.69 -3.56 17.14
N SER A 99 13.16 -3.93 15.94
CA SER A 99 13.85 -5.19 15.70
C SER A 99 15.12 -5.33 16.55
N ALA A 100 15.46 -6.55 16.95
CA ALA A 100 16.65 -6.82 17.76
C ALA A 100 17.95 -6.34 17.07
N VAL A 101 17.99 -6.44 15.74
CA VAL A 101 19.13 -5.99 14.92
C VAL A 101 19.22 -4.46 14.93
N MET A 102 18.12 -3.75 14.70
CA MET A 102 18.13 -2.29 14.66
C MET A 102 18.38 -1.68 16.05
N LYS A 103 17.88 -2.31 17.12
CA LYS A 103 18.20 -1.91 18.51
C LYS A 103 19.70 -2.01 18.79
N ARG A 104 20.37 -3.08 18.34
CA ARG A 104 21.84 -3.21 18.47
C ARG A 104 22.57 -2.11 17.71
N ILE A 105 22.15 -1.83 16.48
CA ILE A 105 22.74 -0.74 15.68
C ILE A 105 22.53 0.61 16.39
N LEU A 106 21.31 0.93 16.83
CA LEU A 106 21.03 2.20 17.50
C LEU A 106 21.77 2.35 18.84
N MET A 107 22.02 1.24 19.57
CA MET A 107 22.87 1.24 20.77
C MET A 107 24.33 1.58 20.44
N VAL A 108 24.87 1.05 19.34
CA VAL A 108 26.26 1.34 18.89
C VAL A 108 26.42 2.80 18.48
N TRP A 109 25.41 3.38 17.82
CA TRP A 109 25.44 4.76 17.34
C TRP A 109 24.85 5.78 18.34
N GLY A 110 24.61 5.40 19.59
CA GLY A 110 24.22 6.31 20.67
C GLY A 110 22.81 6.94 20.53
N ARG A 111 21.94 6.38 19.68
CA ARG A 111 20.58 6.92 19.44
C ARG A 111 19.50 6.29 20.33
N VAL A 112 19.89 5.56 21.37
CA VAL A 112 18.98 5.02 22.39
C VAL A 112 19.15 5.86 23.65
N GLY A 113 18.53 7.05 23.62
CA GLY A 113 18.48 7.99 24.73
C GLY A 113 17.55 9.14 24.37
N VAL A 114 16.43 9.21 25.11
CA VAL A 114 15.24 10.09 24.98
C VAL A 114 14.17 9.61 24.00
#